data_AF-A0A2N3PU06-F1
#
_entry.id   AF-A0A2N3PU06-F1
#
_cell.length_a   1.000
_cell.length_b   1.000
_cell.length_c   1.000
_cell.angle_alpha   90.00
_cell.angle_beta   90.00
_cell.angle_gamma   90.00
#
_symmetry.space_group_name_H-M   'P 1'
#
loop_
_entity.id
_entity.type
_entity.pdbx_description
1 polymer ?
#
loop_
_entity_poly.entity_id
_entity_poly.type
_entity_poly.pdbx_seq_one_letter_code
_entity_poly.pdbx_strand_id
1 'polypeptide(L)'
;MVYPPANQAGAYHDVVPSIVFKNFALPWMRSIDPNGGENPDGPPWMALLTLHEAEMAPTPGMSAPSGADPKLTFPATITAGKLTHPENTSVLPPALPGIAADDPQQVLACDMNLAFFRQIAPTLADLPYLAHARGVNTDGKTLLGMDLDGCFSLVTGNRMPGEGGTNTVLLVSLEGHQNHLPGGGDVSGYTKIRLAVLGRWQFLANQMPGSFLSLMEQLCSLGRGGVRLLKAIDTVDPAAPPADREAPVDPMVKEALAIGYVALQNDLRDGEVTTSLYRGPLVPQPTEEDRDYGPYLVSDHAVLYDPDYGFFNHAYAAGWQVGRLLALSSGTFTRDVQQWRRQFASGLQATQARQTVTGSITRALAASAADSWGKLDAAPPLEAAMRAYFGQRLNPSILPVMTPRGMEPARGGLPGAKPDNADDGSVDPLTALHRRIKGAP
;
A
#
# COMPACT_ATOMS: atom_id res chain seq x y z
N MET A 1 13.37 9.31 22.17
CA MET A 1 12.78 9.13 20.82
C MET A 1 11.65 10.13 20.68
N VAL A 2 11.49 10.78 19.53
CA VAL A 2 10.42 11.77 19.29
C VAL A 2 9.44 11.24 18.24
N TYR A 3 8.16 11.60 18.38
CA TYR A 3 7.13 11.31 17.40
C TYR A 3 6.18 12.51 17.27
N PRO A 4 5.81 12.97 16.06
CA PRO A 4 6.34 12.59 14.76
C PRO A 4 7.87 12.70 14.66
N PRO A 5 8.53 11.88 13.82
CA PRO A 5 9.99 11.86 13.76
C PRO A 5 10.55 13.18 13.23
N ALA A 6 11.70 13.58 13.77
CA ALA A 6 12.36 14.82 13.36
C ALA A 6 12.71 14.81 11.86
N ASN A 7 12.43 15.92 11.20
CA ASN A 7 12.69 16.18 9.77
C ASN A 7 12.03 15.18 8.81
N GLN A 8 10.90 14.58 9.20
CA GLN A 8 10.10 13.73 8.33
C GLN A 8 8.84 14.43 7.84
N ALA A 9 8.34 14.00 6.69
CA ALA A 9 7.05 14.40 6.12
C ALA A 9 6.06 13.24 6.18
N GLY A 10 4.79 13.52 6.46
CA GLY A 10 3.77 12.49 6.53
C GLY A 10 2.40 12.99 6.94
N ALA A 11 1.45 12.05 7.04
CA ALA A 11 0.12 12.31 7.60
C ALA A 11 0.22 12.38 9.13
N TYR A 12 0.67 13.53 9.65
CA TYR A 12 0.87 13.76 11.09
C TYR A 12 -0.13 14.79 11.67
N HIS A 13 -1.12 15.22 10.89
CA HIS A 13 -2.09 16.25 11.30
C HIS A 13 -3.02 15.78 12.44
N ASP A 14 -3.21 14.47 12.57
CA ASP A 14 -4.05 13.80 13.57
C ASP A 14 -3.24 13.16 14.71
N VAL A 15 -1.94 13.45 14.78
CA VAL A 15 -1.03 12.90 15.79
C VAL A 15 -0.62 13.97 16.78
N VAL A 16 -0.91 13.74 18.06
CA VAL A 16 -0.38 14.58 19.14
C VAL A 16 1.12 14.31 19.31
N PRO A 17 2.00 15.34 19.23
CA PRO A 17 3.43 15.13 19.39
C PRO A 17 3.81 14.60 20.76
N SER A 18 4.80 13.71 20.80
CA SER A 18 5.29 13.08 22.03
C SER A 18 6.79 12.79 21.99
N ILE A 19 7.38 12.67 23.18
CA ILE A 19 8.79 12.34 23.38
C ILE A 19 8.94 11.27 24.47
N VAL A 20 9.77 10.27 24.20
CA VAL A 20 10.13 9.18 25.11
C VAL A 20 11.56 9.39 25.60
N PHE A 21 11.74 9.38 26.92
CA PHE A 21 13.03 9.45 27.60
C PHE A 21 13.42 8.09 28.19
N LYS A 22 14.74 7.89 28.30
CA LYS A 22 15.31 6.69 28.93
C LYS A 22 15.21 6.72 30.45
N ASN A 23 15.32 7.90 31.06
CA ASN A 23 15.16 8.06 32.49
C ASN A 23 13.67 8.18 32.83
N PHE A 24 13.13 7.17 33.52
CA PHE A 24 11.70 7.11 33.86
C PHE A 24 11.24 8.24 34.80
N ALA A 25 12.14 8.77 35.63
CA ALA A 25 11.78 9.79 36.63
C ALA A 25 11.90 11.21 36.09
N LEU A 26 12.45 11.40 34.87
CA LEU A 26 12.86 12.71 34.36
C LEU A 26 11.77 13.81 34.46
N PRO A 27 10.51 13.57 34.07
CA PRO A 27 9.45 14.57 34.20
C PRO A 27 9.13 14.97 35.66
N TRP A 28 9.49 14.15 36.64
CA TRP A 28 9.19 14.34 38.07
C TRP A 28 10.43 14.61 38.94
N MET A 29 11.63 14.67 38.36
CA MET A 29 12.86 14.92 39.13
C MET A 29 12.95 16.32 39.76
N ARG A 30 12.10 17.26 39.33
CA ARG A 30 12.05 18.64 39.84
C ARG A 30 10.62 19.03 40.14
N SER A 31 10.44 19.87 41.16
CA SER A 31 9.16 20.52 41.44
C SER A 31 8.89 21.61 40.40
N ILE A 32 7.64 21.73 39.95
CA ILE A 32 7.21 22.88 39.13
C ILE A 32 7.25 24.20 39.94
N ASP A 33 7.09 24.11 41.26
CA ASP A 33 7.18 25.23 42.19
C ASP A 33 8.41 25.05 43.10
N PRO A 34 9.54 25.70 42.77
CA PRO A 34 10.74 25.66 43.59
C PRO A 34 10.56 26.24 45.00
N ASN A 35 9.54 27.08 45.21
CA ASN A 35 9.26 27.73 46.50
C ASN A 35 8.20 26.96 47.32
N GLY A 36 7.50 26.01 46.71
CA GLY A 36 6.34 25.30 47.29
C GLY A 36 6.67 24.12 48.21
N GLY A 37 7.95 23.86 48.48
CA GLY A 37 8.41 22.65 49.20
C GLY A 37 8.42 21.40 48.32
N GLU A 38 8.96 20.30 48.84
CA GLU A 38 8.95 19.01 48.13
C GLU A 38 7.53 18.43 48.10
N ASN A 39 6.98 18.25 46.89
CA ASN A 39 5.73 17.53 46.68
C ASN A 39 6.02 16.27 45.85
N PRO A 40 6.05 15.07 46.46
CA PRO A 40 6.32 13.82 45.76
C PRO A 40 5.25 13.47 44.71
N ASP A 41 4.03 13.99 44.88
CA ASP A 41 2.91 13.82 43.94
C ASP A 41 2.72 15.06 43.04
N GLY A 42 3.78 15.86 42.88
CA GLY A 42 3.75 17.08 42.08
C GLY A 42 3.55 16.82 40.58
N PRO A 43 2.94 17.78 39.85
CA PRO A 43 2.84 17.69 38.39
C PRO A 43 4.24 17.74 37.75
N PRO A 44 4.40 17.19 36.53
CA PRO A 44 5.67 17.23 35.82
C PRO A 44 6.13 18.67 35.56
N TRP A 45 7.43 18.92 35.67
CA TRP A 45 8.02 20.26 35.50
C TRP A 45 8.28 20.63 34.03
N MET A 46 7.93 19.79 33.08
CA MET A 46 8.19 20.00 31.64
C MET A 46 6.96 19.68 30.79
N ALA A 47 6.85 20.34 29.65
CA ALA A 47 5.77 20.12 28.70
C ALA A 47 6.24 20.29 27.24
N LEU A 48 5.44 19.76 26.32
CA LEU A 48 5.62 19.96 24.88
C LEU A 48 4.67 21.05 24.38
N LEU A 49 5.23 22.05 23.71
CA LEU A 49 4.47 23.07 22.99
C LEU A 49 4.60 22.85 21.48
N THR A 50 3.47 22.77 20.80
CA THR A 50 3.40 22.58 19.33
C THR A 50 3.09 23.91 18.66
N LEU A 51 3.98 24.32 17.76
CA LEU A 51 3.99 25.61 17.07
C LEU A 51 3.80 25.36 15.57
N HIS A 52 2.85 26.08 14.98
CA HIS A 52 2.60 26.04 13.55
C HIS A 52 3.61 26.93 12.80
N GLU A 53 3.76 26.73 11.49
CA GLU A 53 4.78 27.40 10.67
C GLU A 53 4.72 28.93 10.77
N ALA A 54 3.51 29.50 10.70
CA ALA A 54 3.30 30.94 10.78
C ALA A 54 3.61 31.53 12.17
N GLU A 55 3.57 30.71 13.23
CA GLU A 55 3.77 31.15 14.61
C GLU A 55 5.25 31.14 15.01
N MET A 56 6.09 30.43 14.26
CA MET A 56 7.51 30.29 14.53
C MET A 56 8.31 31.46 13.93
N ALA A 57 9.25 32.01 14.70
CA ALA A 57 10.21 32.94 14.13
C ALA A 57 11.07 32.25 13.05
N PRO A 58 11.39 32.94 11.95
CA PRO A 58 12.28 32.39 10.94
C PRO A 58 13.64 32.05 11.55
N THR A 59 14.25 30.98 11.05
CA THR A 59 15.64 30.65 11.39
C THR A 59 16.54 31.85 11.11
N PRO A 60 17.49 32.20 12.00
CA PRO A 60 18.39 33.33 11.78
C PRO A 60 19.06 33.24 10.40
N GLY A 61 18.94 34.31 9.61
CA GLY A 61 19.44 34.37 8.23
C GLY A 61 18.47 33.89 7.14
N MET A 62 17.26 33.45 7.50
CA MET A 62 16.20 33.09 6.56
C MET A 62 15.07 34.13 6.55
N SER A 63 14.38 34.25 5.42
CA SER A 63 13.18 35.08 5.32
C SER A 63 11.97 34.39 5.95
N ALA A 64 11.06 35.18 6.51
CA ALA A 64 9.80 34.65 7.03
C ALA A 64 8.90 34.14 5.88
N PRO A 65 8.13 33.06 6.10
CA PRO A 65 7.12 32.63 5.13
C PRO A 65 6.03 33.69 4.95
N SER A 66 5.37 33.67 3.79
CA SER A 66 4.27 34.60 3.48
C SER A 66 3.11 34.40 4.46
N GLY A 67 2.66 35.47 5.13
CA GLY A 67 1.61 35.40 6.15
C GLY A 67 2.09 34.99 7.55
N ALA A 68 3.39 34.98 7.81
CA ALA A 68 3.92 34.70 9.15
C ALA A 68 3.48 35.75 10.18
N ASP A 69 3.11 35.29 11.38
CA ASP A 69 2.79 36.08 12.57
C ASP A 69 3.55 35.48 13.77
N PRO A 70 4.89 35.70 13.82
CA PRO A 70 5.76 35.01 14.77
C PRO A 70 5.39 35.36 16.21
N LYS A 71 5.05 34.34 17.00
CA LYS A 71 4.62 34.47 18.40
C LYS A 71 5.75 34.31 19.40
N LEU A 72 6.93 33.90 18.97
CA LEU A 72 8.11 33.72 19.81
C LEU A 72 9.38 34.12 19.10
N THR A 73 10.43 34.41 19.86
CA THR A 73 11.79 34.53 19.32
C THR A 73 12.36 33.15 18.98
N PHE A 74 13.27 33.10 18.00
CA PHE A 74 14.00 31.86 17.71
C PHE A 74 14.84 31.46 18.93
N PRO A 75 14.80 30.19 19.40
CA PRO A 75 15.55 29.75 20.57
C PRO A 75 17.05 30.07 20.44
N ALA A 76 17.58 30.79 21.42
CA ALA A 76 18.96 31.27 21.43
C ALA A 76 19.63 30.97 22.77
N THR A 77 20.96 30.77 22.74
CA THR A 77 21.75 30.55 23.95
C THR A 77 21.90 31.86 24.71
N ILE A 78 21.50 31.85 25.98
CA ILE A 78 21.68 32.95 26.94
C ILE A 78 22.34 32.42 28.21
N THR A 79 22.73 33.31 29.13
CA THR A 79 23.20 32.91 30.45
C THR A 79 22.04 32.68 31.41
N ALA A 80 22.24 31.84 32.43
CA ALA A 80 21.24 31.53 33.45
C ALA A 80 20.83 32.78 34.23
N GLY A 81 21.76 33.71 34.49
CA GLY A 81 21.43 35.00 35.07
C GLY A 81 20.45 35.81 34.22
N LYS A 82 20.63 35.81 32.89
CA LYS A 82 19.68 36.47 31.95
C LYS A 82 18.36 35.73 31.79
N LEU A 83 18.28 34.45 32.15
CA LEU A 83 17.02 33.70 32.17
C LEU A 83 16.10 34.24 33.28
N THR A 84 16.63 34.42 34.49
CA THR A 84 15.89 34.87 35.67
C THR A 84 15.80 36.39 35.79
N HIS A 85 16.77 37.13 35.23
CA HIS A 85 16.85 38.59 35.28
C HIS A 85 16.89 39.18 33.85
N PRO A 86 15.75 39.22 33.14
CA PRO A 86 15.69 39.80 31.81
C PRO A 86 15.96 41.30 31.85
N GLU A 87 16.76 41.79 30.90
CA GLU A 87 17.02 43.24 30.74
C GLU A 87 15.74 44.03 30.41
N ASN A 88 14.79 43.39 29.71
CA ASN A 88 13.49 43.97 29.40
C ASN A 88 12.47 43.59 30.47
N THR A 89 11.99 44.59 31.21
CA THR A 89 11.01 44.44 32.29
C THR A 89 9.63 43.95 31.83
N SER A 90 9.33 44.03 30.53
CA SER A 90 8.08 43.51 29.95
C SER A 90 8.10 41.99 29.69
N VAL A 91 9.24 41.31 29.94
CA VAL A 91 9.40 39.87 29.81
C VAL A 91 9.28 39.22 31.18
N LEU A 92 8.35 38.28 31.32
CA LEU A 92 8.10 37.52 32.54
C LEU A 92 9.12 36.36 32.67
N PRO A 93 10.03 36.39 33.65
CA PRO A 93 10.98 35.30 33.88
C PRO A 93 10.35 34.13 34.68
N PRO A 94 11.00 32.95 34.68
CA PRO A 94 10.68 31.88 35.62
C PRO A 94 11.09 32.27 37.04
N ALA A 95 10.24 31.95 38.03
CA ALA A 95 10.53 32.16 39.45
C ALA A 95 11.48 31.09 40.02
N LEU A 96 12.77 31.17 39.65
CA LEU A 96 13.81 30.23 40.10
C LEU A 96 14.68 30.87 41.20
N PRO A 97 14.61 30.40 42.46
CA PRO A 97 15.47 30.90 43.52
C PRO A 97 16.91 30.42 43.32
N GLY A 98 17.88 31.23 43.77
CA GLY A 98 19.30 30.84 43.87
C GLY A 98 20.16 31.04 42.62
N ILE A 99 19.62 31.58 41.52
CA ILE A 99 20.39 31.94 40.32
C ILE A 99 20.77 33.42 40.41
N ALA A 100 22.08 33.70 40.48
CA ALA A 100 22.60 35.08 40.49
C ALA A 100 22.45 35.75 39.10
N ALA A 101 22.32 37.07 39.07
CA ALA A 101 22.15 37.83 37.82
C ALA A 101 23.34 37.72 36.86
N ASP A 102 24.53 37.44 37.38
CA ASP A 102 25.78 37.25 36.65
C ASP A 102 26.15 35.77 36.44
N ASP A 103 25.24 34.83 36.73
CA ASP A 103 25.49 33.39 36.56
C ASP A 103 25.86 33.08 35.09
N PRO A 104 27.06 32.55 34.81
CA PRO A 104 27.57 32.37 33.46
C PRO A 104 27.06 31.10 32.77
N GLN A 105 26.31 30.23 33.45
CA GLN A 105 25.88 28.95 32.89
C GLN A 105 24.99 29.17 31.67
N GLN A 106 25.26 28.44 30.58
CA GLN A 106 24.52 28.61 29.34
C GLN A 106 23.24 27.78 29.33
N VAL A 107 22.16 28.39 28.86
CA VAL A 107 20.85 27.77 28.67
C VAL A 107 20.25 28.22 27.35
N LEU A 108 19.43 27.37 26.73
CA LEU A 108 18.66 27.74 25.55
C LEU A 108 17.34 28.36 26.01
N ALA A 109 16.98 29.54 25.52
CA ALA A 109 15.75 30.21 25.89
C ALA A 109 15.03 30.83 24.69
N CYS A 110 13.72 31.00 24.82
CA CYS A 110 12.91 31.79 23.89
C CYS A 110 11.95 32.71 24.65
N ASP A 111 11.62 33.84 24.04
CA ASP A 111 10.61 34.78 24.54
C ASP A 111 9.35 34.62 23.70
N MET A 112 8.29 34.09 24.31
CA MET A 112 7.00 33.86 23.68
C MET A 112 6.00 34.96 24.07
N ASN A 113 5.10 35.34 23.18
CA ASN A 113 3.98 36.22 23.50
C ASN A 113 3.14 35.57 24.62
N LEU A 114 2.90 36.31 25.69
CA LEU A 114 2.29 35.77 26.90
C LEU A 114 0.82 35.35 26.69
N ALA A 115 0.06 36.12 25.90
CA ALA A 115 -1.33 35.80 25.59
C ALA A 115 -1.42 34.52 24.74
N PHE A 116 -0.53 34.37 23.77
CA PHE A 116 -0.42 33.15 22.97
C PHE A 116 0.03 31.95 23.81
N PHE A 117 1.02 32.11 24.70
CA PHE A 117 1.42 31.06 25.63
C PHE A 117 0.23 30.55 26.46
N ARG A 118 -0.59 31.44 27.02
CA ARG A 118 -1.78 31.05 27.78
C ARG A 118 -2.88 30.38 26.95
N GLN A 119 -2.85 30.48 25.62
CA GLN A 119 -3.78 29.76 24.75
C GLN A 119 -3.31 28.33 24.44
N ILE A 120 -2.00 28.11 24.36
CA ILE A 120 -1.44 26.82 23.91
C ILE A 120 -0.84 25.98 25.04
N ALA A 121 -0.43 26.58 26.15
CA ALA A 121 0.15 25.86 27.27
C ALA A 121 -0.90 24.98 27.97
N PRO A 122 -0.50 23.84 28.56
CA PRO A 122 -1.41 23.04 29.38
C PRO A 122 -1.76 23.74 30.69
N THR A 123 -2.93 23.46 31.24
CA THR A 123 -3.26 23.94 32.60
C THR A 123 -2.49 23.13 33.65
N LEU A 124 -2.39 23.67 34.87
CA LEU A 124 -1.73 22.97 35.98
C LEU A 124 -2.42 21.61 36.29
N ALA A 125 -3.73 21.52 36.07
CA ALA A 125 -4.51 20.30 36.25
C ALA A 125 -4.31 19.28 35.11
N ASP A 126 -3.92 19.72 33.91
CA ASP A 126 -3.68 18.85 32.75
C ASP A 126 -2.32 18.15 32.82
N LEU A 127 -1.32 18.79 33.44
CA LEU A 127 0.06 18.31 33.46
C LEU A 127 0.22 16.84 33.90
N PRO A 128 -0.44 16.36 34.97
CA PRO A 128 -0.39 14.94 35.35
C PRO A 128 -0.88 13.97 34.27
N TYR A 129 -1.72 14.42 33.33
CA TYR A 129 -2.23 13.61 32.22
C TYR A 129 -1.36 13.68 30.96
N LEU A 130 -0.35 14.55 30.93
CA LEU A 130 0.53 14.73 29.76
C LEU A 130 1.88 14.04 29.93
N ALA A 131 2.23 13.61 31.13
CA ALA A 131 3.41 12.80 31.40
C ALA A 131 3.03 11.42 31.96
N HIS A 132 3.60 10.36 31.40
CA HIS A 132 3.31 8.99 31.79
C HIS A 132 4.57 8.16 31.94
N ALA A 133 4.58 7.24 32.89
CA ALA A 133 5.55 6.17 32.96
C ALA A 133 5.01 4.95 32.19
N ARG A 134 5.86 4.34 31.37
CA ARG A 134 5.54 3.13 30.62
C ARG A 134 6.56 2.05 30.94
N GLY A 135 6.12 1.00 31.63
CA GLY A 135 6.86 -0.24 31.76
C GLY A 135 6.73 -1.07 30.48
N VAL A 136 7.84 -1.54 29.94
CA VAL A 136 7.87 -2.43 28.78
C VAL A 136 8.57 -3.71 29.20
N ASN A 137 7.93 -4.86 28.94
CA ASN A 137 8.63 -6.13 29.12
C ASN A 137 9.78 -6.23 28.09
N THR A 138 11.00 -6.29 28.61
CA THR A 138 12.27 -6.41 27.89
C THR A 138 12.72 -7.87 27.72
N ASP A 139 12.00 -8.84 28.29
CA ASP A 139 12.27 -10.27 28.13
C ASP A 139 12.38 -10.66 26.66
N GLY A 140 13.48 -11.30 26.28
CA GLY A 140 13.74 -11.79 24.93
C GLY A 140 14.06 -10.70 23.89
N LYS A 141 14.27 -9.44 24.29
CA LYS A 141 14.69 -8.35 23.38
C LYS A 141 16.18 -8.05 23.54
N THR A 142 16.83 -7.65 22.45
CA THR A 142 18.23 -7.21 22.47
C THR A 142 18.40 -5.98 23.37
N LEU A 143 19.27 -6.09 24.37
CA LEU A 143 19.61 -5.04 25.34
C LEU A 143 20.35 -3.88 24.64
N LEU A 144 19.61 -2.90 24.11
CA LEU A 144 20.14 -1.68 23.49
C LEU A 144 20.62 -0.65 24.53
N GLY A 145 21.40 -1.08 25.52
CA GLY A 145 21.91 -0.22 26.59
C GLY A 145 20.81 0.43 27.43
N MET A 146 19.81 -0.36 27.81
CA MET A 146 18.70 0.03 28.69
C MET A 146 18.94 -0.57 30.07
N ASP A 147 18.70 0.21 31.13
CA ASP A 147 18.64 -0.33 32.49
C ASP A 147 17.56 -1.42 32.55
N LEU A 148 17.86 -2.47 33.32
CA LEU A 148 17.17 -3.77 33.33
C LEU A 148 15.65 -3.68 33.54
N ASP A 149 15.15 -2.56 34.07
CA ASP A 149 13.77 -2.42 34.54
C ASP A 149 12.75 -2.09 33.42
N GLY A 150 13.20 -1.76 32.21
CA GLY A 150 12.30 -1.55 31.05
C GLY A 150 11.32 -0.37 31.20
N CYS A 151 11.55 0.53 32.15
CA CYS A 151 10.71 1.70 32.44
C CYS A 151 11.16 2.93 31.65
N PHE A 152 10.23 3.55 30.94
CA PHE A 152 10.44 4.78 30.18
C PHE A 152 9.44 5.85 30.63
N SER A 153 9.81 7.13 30.49
CA SER A 153 8.84 8.22 30.62
C SER A 153 8.47 8.77 29.26
N LEU A 154 7.18 9.08 29.07
CA LEU A 154 6.59 9.69 27.90
C LEU A 154 6.05 11.07 28.29
N VAL A 155 6.33 12.09 27.49
CA VAL A 155 5.67 13.39 27.57
C VAL A 155 4.94 13.65 26.26
N THR A 156 3.69 14.06 26.33
CA THR A 156 2.80 14.31 25.18
C THR A 156 2.37 15.78 25.19
N GLY A 157 2.18 16.37 24.01
CA GLY A 157 1.64 17.72 23.87
C GLY A 157 0.13 17.79 24.16
N ASN A 158 -0.42 19.00 24.17
CA ASN A 158 -1.85 19.28 24.35
C ASN A 158 -2.49 19.95 23.12
N ARG A 159 -1.71 20.16 22.05
CA ARG A 159 -2.12 20.87 20.83
C ARG A 159 -1.79 20.06 19.58
N MET A 160 -2.77 19.96 18.68
CA MET A 160 -2.63 19.28 17.40
C MET A 160 -1.70 20.05 16.44
N PRO A 161 -0.95 19.34 15.59
CA PRO A 161 -0.17 19.95 14.51
C PRO A 161 -1.08 20.63 13.48
N GLY A 162 -0.61 21.72 12.89
CA GLY A 162 -1.25 22.35 11.74
C GLY A 162 -1.02 21.55 10.46
N GLU A 163 -2.00 21.50 9.57
CA GLU A 163 -1.86 20.79 8.31
C GLU A 163 -1.08 21.59 7.26
N GLY A 164 -0.38 20.86 6.39
CA GLY A 164 0.20 21.42 5.18
C GLY A 164 1.31 22.44 5.36
N GLY A 165 1.99 22.37 6.49
CA GLY A 165 3.11 23.22 6.84
C GLY A 165 4.04 22.54 7.82
N THR A 166 5.15 23.22 8.09
CA THR A 166 6.14 22.74 9.06
C THR A 166 5.67 23.01 10.47
N ASN A 167 5.64 21.98 11.31
CA ASN A 167 5.33 22.09 12.73
C ASN A 167 6.61 21.97 13.54
N THR A 168 6.80 22.88 14.50
CA THR A 168 7.92 22.85 15.44
C THR A 168 7.41 22.48 16.82
N VAL A 169 8.07 21.53 17.47
CA VAL A 169 7.76 21.13 18.84
C VAL A 169 8.90 21.54 19.75
N LEU A 170 8.55 22.22 20.84
CA LEU A 170 9.47 22.67 21.87
C LEU A 170 9.22 21.90 23.16
N LEU A 171 10.24 21.24 23.69
CA LEU A 171 10.26 20.76 25.07
C LEU A 171 10.71 21.91 25.95
N VAL A 172 9.83 22.41 26.82
CA VAL A 172 10.07 23.57 27.68
C VAL A 172 10.06 23.20 29.15
N SER A 173 10.86 23.92 29.94
CA SER A 173 10.75 23.91 31.40
C SER A 173 9.59 24.80 31.84
N LEU A 174 8.75 24.28 32.73
CA LEU A 174 7.67 25.01 33.43
C LEU A 174 8.04 25.34 34.87
N GLU A 175 9.26 25.01 35.29
CA GLU A 175 9.78 25.32 36.63
C GLU A 175 9.72 26.84 36.89
N GLY A 176 9.04 27.24 37.97
CA GLY A 176 8.81 28.65 38.31
C GLY A 176 7.77 29.35 37.43
N HIS A 177 7.02 28.63 36.60
CA HIS A 177 5.90 29.16 35.80
C HIS A 177 4.52 28.60 36.21
N GLN A 178 4.42 27.90 37.34
CA GLN A 178 3.16 27.33 37.85
C GLN A 178 2.01 28.33 37.91
N ASN A 179 2.30 29.58 38.31
CA ASN A 179 1.31 30.66 38.39
C ASN A 179 1.07 31.36 37.04
N HIS A 180 1.89 31.10 36.03
CA HIS A 180 1.84 31.76 34.73
C HIS A 180 1.05 30.95 33.69
N LEU A 181 0.82 29.65 33.97
CA LEU A 181 -0.03 28.74 33.19
C LEU A 181 -1.47 29.27 33.03
N PRO A 182 -2.25 28.73 32.07
CA PRO A 182 -3.64 29.13 31.89
C PRO A 182 -4.46 28.86 33.16
N GLY A 183 -5.27 29.84 33.56
CA GLY A 183 -6.02 29.80 34.83
C GLY A 183 -5.19 30.13 36.07
N GLY A 184 -3.90 30.47 35.92
CA GLY A 184 -3.01 30.86 36.99
C GLY A 184 -3.18 32.31 37.48
N GLY A 185 -2.19 32.78 38.23
CA GLY A 185 -2.15 34.09 38.89
C GLY A 185 -2.06 35.30 37.96
N ASP A 186 -1.92 36.48 38.57
CA ASP A 186 -1.83 37.73 37.81
C ASP A 186 -0.50 37.83 37.05
N VAL A 187 -0.60 38.21 35.78
CA VAL A 187 0.54 38.45 34.87
C VAL A 187 0.44 39.83 34.23
N SER A 188 -0.36 40.73 34.84
CA SER A 188 -0.47 42.12 34.44
C SER A 188 0.91 42.80 34.44
N GLY A 189 1.18 43.61 33.42
CA GLY A 189 2.48 44.30 33.24
C GLY A 189 3.48 43.57 32.33
N TYR A 190 3.22 42.31 31.95
CA TYR A 190 4.08 41.56 31.05
C TYR A 190 3.44 41.34 29.68
N THR A 191 4.25 41.38 28.61
CA THR A 191 3.79 41.12 27.23
C THR A 191 4.35 39.81 26.68
N LYS A 192 5.48 39.35 27.22
CA LYS A 192 6.15 38.11 26.84
C LYS A 192 6.48 37.28 28.06
N ILE A 193 6.65 35.99 27.85
CA ILE A 193 7.13 35.02 28.83
C ILE A 193 8.41 34.39 28.32
N ARG A 194 9.42 34.29 29.18
CA ARG A 194 10.69 33.66 28.86
C ARG A 194 10.68 32.21 29.31
N LEU A 195 10.92 31.28 28.38
CA LEU A 195 10.92 29.85 28.65
C LEU A 195 12.31 29.27 28.40
N ALA A 196 12.75 28.36 29.28
CA ALA A 196 13.92 27.54 29.01
C ALA A 196 13.54 26.38 28.09
N VAL A 197 14.27 26.22 26.99
CA VAL A 197 14.04 25.20 25.97
C VAL A 197 15.02 24.04 26.19
N LEU A 198 14.49 22.87 26.53
CA LEU A 198 15.28 21.66 26.81
C LEU A 198 15.55 20.85 25.53
N GLY A 199 14.71 21.03 24.52
CA GLY A 199 14.84 20.36 23.22
C GLY A 199 13.88 20.94 22.20
N ARG A 200 14.22 20.78 20.91
CA ARG A 200 13.33 21.13 19.80
C ARG A 200 13.47 20.16 18.65
N TRP A 201 12.38 19.94 17.93
CA TRP A 201 12.41 19.28 16.63
C TRP A 201 11.29 19.79 15.74
N GLN A 202 11.35 19.48 14.46
CA GLN A 202 10.37 19.88 13.47
C GLN A 202 9.96 18.70 12.59
N PHE A 203 8.76 18.74 12.02
CA PHE A 203 8.27 17.78 11.05
C PHE A 203 7.27 18.46 10.10
N LEU A 204 7.10 17.91 8.89
CA LEU A 204 6.13 18.40 7.92
C LEU A 204 4.85 17.57 8.04
N ALA A 205 3.74 18.21 8.38
CA ALA A 205 2.43 17.59 8.28
C ALA A 205 1.89 17.87 6.87
N ASN A 206 1.61 16.81 6.10
CA ASN A 206 1.07 16.97 4.75
C ASN A 206 -0.31 17.64 4.79
N GLN A 207 -0.63 18.40 3.74
CA GLN A 207 -1.99 18.91 3.51
C GLN A 207 -2.96 17.73 3.49
N MET A 208 -4.07 17.82 4.22
CA MET A 208 -5.09 16.80 4.10
C MET A 208 -5.73 16.86 2.70
N PRO A 209 -5.91 15.72 2.02
CA PRO A 209 -6.63 15.69 0.75
C PRO A 209 -8.13 15.98 0.92
N GLY A 210 -8.63 15.98 2.16
CA GLY A 210 -10.01 16.30 2.53
C GLY A 210 -10.43 15.54 3.80
N SER A 211 -11.57 15.93 4.39
CA SER A 211 -12.19 15.12 5.46
C SER A 211 -12.61 13.75 4.91
N PHE A 212 -12.77 12.75 5.79
CA PHE A 212 -13.29 11.44 5.36
C PHE A 212 -14.61 11.58 4.59
N LEU A 213 -15.53 12.42 5.06
CA LEU A 213 -16.79 12.68 4.36
C LEU A 213 -16.54 13.27 2.97
N SER A 214 -15.68 14.29 2.86
CA SER A 214 -15.31 14.88 1.56
C SER A 214 -14.67 13.85 0.63
N LEU A 215 -13.79 12.98 1.16
CA LEU A 215 -13.21 11.88 0.40
C LEU A 215 -14.27 10.89 -0.05
N MET A 216 -15.23 10.52 0.81
CA MET A 216 -16.34 9.61 0.46
C MET A 216 -17.31 10.22 -0.55
N GLU A 217 -17.65 11.50 -0.41
CA GLU A 217 -18.46 12.23 -1.39
C GLU A 217 -17.72 12.35 -2.73
N GLN A 218 -16.40 12.58 -2.68
CA GLN A 218 -15.56 12.57 -3.86
C GLN A 218 -15.48 11.18 -4.51
N LEU A 219 -15.63 10.09 -3.74
CA LEU A 219 -15.81 8.77 -4.33
C LEU A 219 -17.08 8.74 -5.20
N CYS A 220 -18.20 9.24 -4.70
CA CYS A 220 -19.44 9.27 -5.46
C CYS A 220 -19.40 10.26 -6.65
N SER A 221 -18.50 11.24 -6.61
CA SER A 221 -18.31 12.20 -7.69
C SER A 221 -17.53 11.61 -8.88
N LEU A 222 -18.10 11.76 -10.08
CA LEU A 222 -17.50 11.30 -11.33
C LEU A 222 -16.12 11.95 -11.52
N GLY A 223 -15.09 11.12 -11.69
CA GLY A 223 -13.72 11.56 -12.01
C GLY A 223 -12.81 11.92 -10.82
N ARG A 224 -13.28 11.86 -9.56
CA ARG A 224 -12.45 12.23 -8.39
C ARG A 224 -12.29 11.18 -7.30
N GLY A 225 -12.90 9.99 -7.38
CA GLY A 225 -12.58 8.97 -6.39
C GLY A 225 -13.22 7.58 -6.47
N GLY A 226 -14.43 7.37 -6.98
CA GLY A 226 -15.11 6.10 -6.72
C GLY A 226 -14.89 5.07 -7.79
N VAL A 227 -14.45 3.85 -7.41
CA VAL A 227 -14.52 2.54 -8.13
C VAL A 227 -14.18 2.55 -9.64
N ARG A 228 -13.62 3.66 -10.13
CA ARG A 228 -13.23 3.96 -11.51
C ARG A 228 -11.71 4.12 -11.59
N LEU A 229 -10.96 3.63 -10.60
CA LEU A 229 -9.49 3.62 -10.59
C LEU A 229 -8.85 3.00 -11.84
N LEU A 230 -9.66 2.36 -12.69
CA LEU A 230 -9.27 1.82 -13.98
C LEU A 230 -10.19 2.24 -15.14
N LYS A 231 -11.32 2.93 -14.95
CA LYS A 231 -12.19 3.30 -16.08
C LYS A 231 -11.80 4.66 -16.64
N ALA A 232 -11.60 4.73 -17.96
CA ALA A 232 -11.46 6.00 -18.67
C ALA A 232 -12.65 6.90 -18.34
N ILE A 233 -12.35 8.20 -18.26
CA ILE A 233 -13.27 9.24 -17.87
C ILE A 233 -14.34 9.38 -18.96
N ASP A 234 -15.61 9.11 -18.61
CA ASP A 234 -16.79 9.29 -19.47
C ASP A 234 -17.32 10.75 -19.47
N THR A 235 -16.57 11.69 -18.88
CA THR A 235 -16.98 13.10 -18.74
C THR A 235 -15.78 14.02 -18.84
N VAL A 236 -15.80 14.91 -19.82
CA VAL A 236 -14.76 15.91 -20.06
C VAL A 236 -14.26 16.54 -18.76
N ASP A 237 -12.93 16.64 -18.63
CA ASP A 237 -12.26 17.30 -17.50
C ASP A 237 -12.90 18.68 -17.25
N PRO A 238 -13.42 18.95 -16.04
CA PRO A 238 -13.97 20.26 -15.71
C PRO A 238 -12.93 21.38 -15.78
N ALA A 239 -11.63 21.09 -15.88
CA ALA A 239 -10.57 22.07 -16.15
C ALA A 239 -10.23 22.22 -17.65
N ALA A 240 -10.76 21.38 -18.54
CA ALA A 240 -10.49 21.45 -19.98
C ALA A 240 -11.15 22.68 -20.63
N PRO A 241 -10.58 23.17 -21.76
CA PRO A 241 -11.15 24.26 -22.54
C PRO A 241 -12.63 24.01 -22.90
N PRO A 242 -13.48 25.06 -23.02
CA PRO A 242 -14.91 24.90 -23.33
C PRO A 242 -15.21 24.09 -24.59
N ALA A 243 -14.32 24.16 -25.59
CA ALA A 243 -14.44 23.41 -26.85
C ALA A 243 -14.36 21.89 -26.66
N ASP A 244 -13.59 21.42 -25.68
CA ASP A 244 -13.45 19.99 -25.39
C ASP A 244 -14.61 19.48 -24.51
N ARG A 245 -15.32 20.39 -23.80
CA ARG A 245 -16.48 20.07 -22.93
C ARG A 245 -17.73 19.67 -23.69
N GLU A 246 -17.83 20.05 -24.96
CA GLU A 246 -18.99 19.78 -25.83
C GLU A 246 -18.72 18.67 -26.85
N ALA A 247 -17.51 18.10 -26.89
CA ALA A 247 -17.20 16.99 -27.79
C ALA A 247 -18.03 15.76 -27.37
N PRO A 248 -18.89 15.22 -28.26
CA PRO A 248 -19.64 14.01 -27.95
C PRO A 248 -18.65 12.88 -27.69
N VAL A 249 -18.71 12.28 -26.49
CA VAL A 249 -17.99 11.03 -26.20
C VAL A 249 -18.48 10.01 -27.22
N ASP A 250 -17.53 9.38 -27.92
CA ASP A 250 -17.84 8.35 -28.91
C ASP A 250 -18.78 7.30 -28.26
N PRO A 251 -19.97 7.06 -28.84
CA PRO A 251 -20.94 6.11 -28.28
C PRO A 251 -20.32 4.73 -28.04
N MET A 252 -19.31 4.34 -28.83
CA MET A 252 -18.56 3.11 -28.63
C MET A 252 -17.79 3.11 -27.32
N VAL A 253 -17.07 4.19 -27.00
CA VAL A 253 -16.26 4.29 -25.77
C VAL A 253 -17.18 4.23 -24.55
N LYS A 254 -18.32 4.90 -24.63
CA LYS A 254 -19.35 4.87 -23.58
C LYS A 254 -19.92 3.47 -23.37
N GLU A 255 -20.23 2.75 -24.44
CA GLU A 255 -20.71 1.37 -24.40
C GLU A 255 -19.64 0.42 -23.84
N ALA A 256 -18.40 0.51 -24.32
CA ALA A 256 -17.27 -0.29 -23.84
C ALA A 256 -17.04 -0.11 -22.34
N LEU A 257 -17.05 1.13 -21.85
CA LEU A 257 -16.98 1.41 -20.42
C LEU A 257 -18.19 0.86 -19.67
N ALA A 258 -19.42 0.99 -20.20
CA ALA A 258 -20.62 0.46 -19.56
C ALA A 258 -20.55 -1.05 -19.34
N ILE A 259 -20.07 -1.80 -20.34
CA ILE A 259 -19.92 -3.26 -20.26
C ILE A 259 -18.66 -3.71 -19.48
N GLY A 260 -17.84 -2.77 -19.01
CA GLY A 260 -16.75 -3.04 -18.05
C GLY A 260 -15.35 -3.12 -18.64
N TYR A 261 -15.15 -2.62 -19.87
CA TYR A 261 -13.82 -2.47 -20.44
C TYR A 261 -13.06 -1.29 -19.81
N VAL A 262 -11.75 -1.41 -19.88
CA VAL A 262 -10.76 -0.45 -19.42
C VAL A 262 -9.65 -0.38 -20.46
N ALA A 263 -9.23 0.83 -20.83
CA ALA A 263 -8.03 1.03 -21.62
C ALA A 263 -6.79 0.98 -20.71
N LEU A 264 -5.83 0.10 -21.02
CA LEU A 264 -4.55 0.01 -20.34
C LEU A 264 -3.42 0.21 -21.35
N GLN A 265 -2.29 0.72 -20.88
CA GLN A 265 -1.04 0.66 -21.63
C GLN A 265 -0.64 -0.80 -21.82
N ASN A 266 -0.28 -1.16 -23.05
CA ASN A 266 0.15 -2.49 -23.46
C ASN A 266 1.49 -2.36 -24.19
N ASP A 267 2.53 -2.91 -23.59
CA ASP A 267 3.86 -2.98 -24.18
C ASP A 267 3.97 -4.27 -25.00
N LEU A 268 4.03 -4.14 -26.32
CA LEU A 268 4.11 -5.24 -27.27
C LEU A 268 5.50 -5.88 -27.27
N ARG A 269 5.60 -7.09 -27.83
CA ARG A 269 6.85 -7.88 -27.84
C ARG A 269 7.99 -7.23 -28.62
N ASP A 270 7.65 -6.42 -29.61
CA ASP A 270 8.58 -5.63 -30.42
C ASP A 270 9.07 -4.37 -29.70
N GLY A 271 8.53 -4.08 -28.50
CA GLY A 271 8.84 -2.88 -27.72
C GLY A 271 7.96 -1.68 -28.06
N GLU A 272 6.99 -1.84 -28.96
CA GLU A 272 5.99 -0.80 -29.21
C GLU A 272 5.07 -0.64 -28.01
N VAL A 273 4.80 0.60 -27.63
CA VAL A 273 3.87 0.94 -26.55
C VAL A 273 2.55 1.36 -27.19
N THR A 274 1.51 0.58 -26.98
CA THR A 274 0.16 0.86 -27.49
C THR A 274 -0.87 0.87 -26.37
N THR A 275 -2.10 1.25 -26.68
CA THR A 275 -3.24 1.12 -25.77
C THR A 275 -4.02 -0.14 -26.12
N SER A 276 -4.50 -0.88 -25.13
CA SER A 276 -5.33 -2.07 -25.35
C SER A 276 -6.45 -2.15 -24.34
N LEU A 277 -7.57 -2.72 -24.77
CA LEU A 277 -8.74 -2.92 -23.94
C LEU A 277 -8.57 -4.17 -23.07
N TYR A 278 -8.85 -4.01 -21.79
CA TYR A 278 -8.88 -5.06 -20.79
C TYR A 278 -10.27 -5.12 -20.16
N ARG A 279 -10.75 -6.33 -19.87
CA ARG A 279 -11.98 -6.58 -19.10
C ARG A 279 -11.73 -7.76 -18.18
N GLY A 280 -12.10 -7.62 -16.91
CA GLY A 280 -11.93 -8.67 -15.92
C GLY A 280 -12.95 -9.81 -16.09
N PRO A 281 -12.72 -10.97 -15.44
CA PRO A 281 -13.63 -12.12 -15.51
C PRO A 281 -14.96 -11.92 -14.76
N LEU A 282 -15.00 -10.97 -13.80
CA LEU A 282 -16.23 -10.57 -13.10
C LEU A 282 -16.82 -9.36 -13.82
N VAL A 283 -17.70 -9.65 -14.76
CA VAL A 283 -18.25 -8.65 -15.67
C VAL A 283 -19.58 -8.07 -15.17
N PRO A 284 -19.86 -6.78 -15.41
CA PRO A 284 -21.10 -6.12 -14.98
C PRO A 284 -22.33 -6.47 -15.83
N GLN A 285 -22.13 -7.22 -16.93
CA GLN A 285 -23.17 -7.60 -17.89
C GLN A 285 -23.04 -9.11 -18.17
N PRO A 286 -24.16 -9.83 -18.36
CA PRO A 286 -24.12 -11.23 -18.76
C PRO A 286 -23.31 -11.42 -20.05
N THR A 287 -22.53 -12.49 -20.13
CA THR A 287 -21.77 -12.92 -21.31
C THR A 287 -22.28 -14.28 -21.76
N GLU A 288 -22.26 -14.56 -23.07
CA GLU A 288 -22.56 -15.91 -23.55
C GLU A 288 -21.26 -16.71 -23.68
N GLU A 289 -21.37 -18.03 -23.55
CA GLU A 289 -20.24 -18.91 -23.81
C GLU A 289 -20.10 -19.10 -25.32
N ASP A 290 -19.06 -18.51 -25.92
CA ASP A 290 -18.67 -18.88 -27.28
C ASP A 290 -17.85 -20.17 -27.24
N ARG A 291 -18.43 -21.24 -27.79
CA ARG A 291 -17.89 -22.60 -27.77
C ARG A 291 -17.21 -23.00 -29.09
N ASP A 292 -17.29 -22.14 -30.11
CA ASP A 292 -16.64 -22.36 -31.39
C ASP A 292 -15.15 -21.96 -31.35
N TYR A 293 -14.72 -21.28 -30.29
CA TYR A 293 -13.33 -20.97 -30.04
C TYR A 293 -12.53 -22.21 -29.61
N GLY A 294 -11.61 -22.61 -30.48
CA GLY A 294 -10.76 -23.78 -30.32
C GLY A 294 -9.84 -23.76 -29.08
N PRO A 295 -9.08 -24.84 -28.84
CA PRO A 295 -8.19 -24.90 -27.68
C PRO A 295 -7.07 -23.87 -27.79
N TYR A 296 -7.10 -22.84 -26.95
CA TYR A 296 -6.00 -21.90 -26.79
C TYR A 296 -4.81 -22.59 -26.11
N LEU A 297 -3.66 -22.64 -26.81
CA LEU A 297 -2.42 -23.22 -26.27
C LEU A 297 -1.68 -22.25 -25.34
N VAL A 298 -1.77 -20.96 -25.63
CA VAL A 298 -1.18 -19.85 -24.88
C VAL A 298 -2.22 -18.73 -24.78
N SER A 299 -2.06 -17.85 -23.79
CA SER A 299 -2.94 -16.68 -23.63
C SER A 299 -3.02 -15.80 -24.86
N ASP A 300 -1.90 -15.67 -25.58
CA ASP A 300 -1.79 -14.75 -26.70
C ASP A 300 -2.69 -15.17 -27.86
N HIS A 301 -3.04 -16.46 -27.96
CA HIS A 301 -4.02 -16.94 -28.94
C HIS A 301 -5.44 -16.42 -28.66
N ALA A 302 -5.70 -15.98 -27.43
CA ALA A 302 -6.97 -15.42 -27.00
C ALA A 302 -6.94 -13.89 -26.95
N VAL A 303 -5.90 -13.24 -27.52
CA VAL A 303 -5.92 -11.79 -27.75
C VAL A 303 -6.71 -11.52 -29.01
N LEU A 304 -7.69 -10.63 -28.90
CA LEU A 304 -8.50 -10.20 -30.04
C LEU A 304 -7.96 -8.88 -30.59
N TYR A 305 -7.96 -8.72 -31.90
CA TYR A 305 -7.61 -7.46 -32.56
C TYR A 305 -8.86 -6.90 -33.24
N ASP A 306 -9.10 -5.62 -33.01
CA ASP A 306 -10.16 -4.86 -33.68
C ASP A 306 -9.54 -4.04 -34.82
N PRO A 307 -9.80 -4.40 -36.09
CA PRO A 307 -9.20 -3.74 -37.25
C PRO A 307 -9.76 -2.35 -37.51
N ASP A 308 -10.96 -2.04 -37.04
CA ASP A 308 -11.63 -0.76 -37.36
C ASP A 308 -11.13 0.37 -36.46
N TYR A 309 -10.76 0.04 -35.22
CA TYR A 309 -10.25 1.00 -34.23
C TYR A 309 -8.77 0.82 -33.90
N GLY A 310 -8.15 -0.26 -34.35
CA GLY A 310 -6.72 -0.52 -34.18
C GLY A 310 -6.31 -0.93 -32.77
N PHE A 311 -7.23 -1.37 -31.92
CA PHE A 311 -6.96 -1.78 -30.54
C PHE A 311 -6.91 -3.29 -30.36
N PHE A 312 -6.04 -3.75 -29.47
CA PHE A 312 -6.09 -5.13 -28.96
C PHE A 312 -7.05 -5.22 -27.78
N ASN A 313 -7.75 -6.36 -27.66
CA ASN A 313 -8.61 -6.72 -26.54
C ASN A 313 -8.03 -7.98 -25.86
N HIS A 314 -7.64 -7.81 -24.60
CA HIS A 314 -6.99 -8.83 -23.76
C HIS A 314 -7.95 -9.56 -22.81
N ALA A 315 -9.27 -9.34 -22.91
CA ALA A 315 -10.25 -9.93 -21.98
C ALA A 315 -10.17 -11.46 -21.92
N TYR A 316 -10.20 -12.14 -23.08
CA TYR A 316 -10.13 -13.60 -23.15
C TYR A 316 -8.73 -14.13 -22.81
N ALA A 317 -7.67 -13.43 -23.21
CA ALA A 317 -6.29 -13.76 -22.83
C ALA A 317 -6.09 -13.75 -21.31
N ALA A 318 -6.64 -12.74 -20.62
CA ALA A 318 -6.62 -12.65 -19.17
C ALA A 318 -7.46 -13.75 -18.52
N GLY A 319 -8.68 -14.00 -19.02
CA GLY A 319 -9.53 -15.09 -18.55
C GLY A 319 -8.85 -16.45 -18.65
N TRP A 320 -8.17 -16.72 -19.78
CA TRP A 320 -7.40 -17.94 -19.98
C TRP A 320 -6.26 -18.08 -18.97
N GLN A 321 -5.49 -17.01 -18.71
CA GLN A 321 -4.41 -17.06 -17.71
C GLN A 321 -4.93 -17.27 -16.30
N VAL A 322 -6.02 -16.60 -15.92
CA VAL A 322 -6.65 -16.81 -14.61
C VAL A 322 -7.11 -18.26 -14.46
N GLY A 323 -7.78 -18.81 -15.47
CA GLY A 323 -8.19 -20.22 -15.48
C GLY A 323 -7.00 -21.18 -15.33
N ARG A 324 -5.90 -20.92 -16.05
CA ARG A 324 -4.66 -21.70 -15.93
C ARG A 324 -4.06 -21.62 -14.52
N LEU A 325 -4.02 -20.44 -13.91
CA LEU A 325 -3.49 -20.26 -12.56
C LEU A 325 -4.37 -20.95 -11.51
N LEU A 326 -5.70 -20.88 -11.64
CA LEU A 326 -6.63 -21.61 -10.78
C LEU A 326 -6.51 -23.13 -10.94
N ALA A 327 -6.30 -23.60 -12.16
CA ALA A 327 -6.05 -25.00 -12.42
C ALA A 327 -4.74 -25.49 -11.77
N LEU A 328 -3.68 -24.68 -11.85
CA LEU A 328 -2.37 -24.99 -11.24
C LEU A 328 -2.38 -24.88 -9.71
N SER A 329 -3.19 -24.00 -9.12
CA SER A 329 -3.32 -23.88 -7.67
C SER A 329 -4.08 -25.07 -7.06
N SER A 330 -4.94 -25.73 -7.85
CA SER A 330 -5.65 -26.93 -7.44
C SER A 330 -4.75 -28.17 -7.47
N GLY A 331 -4.39 -28.66 -6.28
CA GLY A 331 -3.57 -29.87 -6.13
C GLY A 331 -4.26 -31.13 -6.64
N THR A 332 -5.59 -31.23 -6.52
CA THR A 332 -6.37 -32.36 -7.06
C THR A 332 -6.31 -32.38 -8.57
N PHE A 333 -6.63 -31.25 -9.21
CA PHE A 333 -6.56 -31.10 -10.66
C PHE A 333 -5.16 -31.46 -11.20
N THR A 334 -4.11 -30.91 -10.59
CA THR A 334 -2.73 -31.16 -11.03
C THR A 334 -2.35 -32.65 -10.92
N ARG A 335 -2.76 -33.34 -9.84
CA ARG A 335 -2.52 -34.79 -9.70
C ARG A 335 -3.25 -35.58 -10.78
N ASP A 336 -4.51 -35.26 -11.05
CA ASP A 336 -5.32 -35.97 -12.05
C ASP A 336 -4.75 -35.79 -13.46
N VAL A 337 -4.32 -34.58 -13.83
CA VAL A 337 -3.65 -34.32 -15.11
C VAL A 337 -2.34 -35.11 -15.23
N GLN A 338 -1.54 -35.15 -14.18
CA GLN A 338 -0.28 -35.92 -14.17
C GLN A 338 -0.53 -37.42 -14.24
N GLN A 339 -1.53 -37.92 -13.53
CA GLN A 339 -1.93 -39.32 -13.57
C GLN A 339 -2.42 -39.72 -14.97
N TRP A 340 -3.27 -38.89 -15.58
CA TRP A 340 -3.72 -39.09 -16.95
C TRP A 340 -2.55 -39.14 -17.95
N ARG A 341 -1.59 -38.21 -17.85
CA ARG A 341 -0.37 -38.21 -18.69
C ARG A 341 0.44 -39.48 -18.51
N ARG A 342 0.65 -39.93 -17.26
CA ARG A 342 1.37 -41.18 -16.96
C ARG A 342 0.64 -42.40 -17.52
N GLN A 343 -0.68 -42.48 -17.34
CA GLN A 343 -1.51 -43.57 -17.85
C GLN A 343 -1.43 -43.63 -19.38
N PHE A 344 -1.57 -42.49 -20.06
CA PHE A 344 -1.46 -42.42 -21.50
C PHE A 344 -0.07 -42.84 -22.01
N ALA A 345 1.00 -42.30 -21.40
CA ALA A 345 2.38 -42.69 -21.74
C ALA A 345 2.62 -44.19 -21.53
N SER A 346 2.12 -44.75 -20.42
CA SER A 346 2.22 -46.19 -20.15
C SER A 346 1.42 -47.03 -21.15
N GLY A 347 0.25 -46.55 -21.61
CA GLY A 347 -0.56 -47.19 -22.64
C GLY A 347 0.10 -47.19 -24.01
N LEU A 348 0.75 -46.08 -24.39
CA LEU A 348 1.58 -46.01 -25.60
C LEU A 348 2.76 -46.98 -25.53
N GLN A 349 3.47 -47.01 -24.41
CA GLN A 349 4.59 -47.95 -24.20
C GLN A 349 4.12 -49.40 -24.27
N ALA A 350 2.99 -49.75 -23.66
CA ALA A 350 2.41 -51.09 -23.71
C ALA A 350 1.98 -51.48 -25.12
N THR A 351 1.40 -50.55 -25.89
CA THR A 351 0.98 -50.79 -27.28
C THR A 351 2.19 -50.97 -28.20
N GLN A 352 3.21 -50.12 -28.05
CA GLN A 352 4.48 -50.27 -28.77
C GLN A 352 5.19 -51.57 -28.40
N ALA A 353 5.23 -51.93 -27.11
CA ALA A 353 5.83 -53.18 -26.65
C ALA A 353 5.09 -54.40 -27.26
N ARG A 354 3.75 -54.41 -27.24
CA ARG A 354 2.94 -55.47 -27.87
C ARG A 354 3.18 -55.57 -29.36
N GLN A 355 3.10 -54.47 -30.10
CA GLN A 355 3.35 -54.45 -31.54
C GLN A 355 4.77 -54.91 -31.90
N THR A 356 5.75 -54.61 -31.04
CA THR A 356 7.13 -55.04 -31.30
C THR A 356 7.34 -56.52 -30.98
N VAL A 357 6.74 -57.04 -29.90
CA VAL A 357 6.77 -58.47 -29.56
C VAL A 357 6.02 -59.28 -30.62
N THR A 358 4.86 -58.83 -31.08
CA THR A 358 4.14 -59.46 -32.19
C THR A 358 4.99 -59.41 -33.46
N GLY A 359 5.57 -58.25 -33.80
CA GLY A 359 6.42 -58.12 -34.99
C GLY A 359 7.69 -58.97 -34.96
N SER A 360 8.33 -59.15 -33.79
CA SER A 360 9.51 -60.00 -33.64
C SER A 360 9.16 -61.49 -33.67
N ILE A 361 8.04 -61.89 -33.08
CA ILE A 361 7.53 -63.26 -33.15
C ILE A 361 7.10 -63.60 -34.59
N THR A 362 6.39 -62.71 -35.28
CA THR A 362 6.03 -62.91 -36.69
C THR A 362 7.26 -63.04 -37.58
N ARG A 363 8.31 -62.23 -37.32
CA ARG A 363 9.56 -62.27 -38.09
C ARG A 363 10.41 -63.50 -37.76
N ALA A 364 10.41 -63.95 -36.51
CA ALA A 364 11.07 -65.19 -36.08
C ALA A 364 10.35 -66.44 -36.62
N LEU A 365 9.02 -66.45 -36.62
CA LEU A 365 8.21 -67.51 -37.23
C LEU A 365 8.36 -67.55 -38.76
N ALA A 366 8.47 -66.38 -39.40
CA ALA A 366 8.75 -66.30 -40.84
C ALA A 366 10.16 -66.79 -41.18
N ALA A 367 11.17 -66.49 -40.34
CA ALA A 367 12.52 -67.00 -40.49
C ALA A 367 12.60 -68.53 -40.25
N SER A 368 11.90 -69.05 -39.23
CA SER A 368 11.85 -70.50 -38.97
C SER A 368 11.07 -71.28 -40.04
N ALA A 369 10.08 -70.64 -40.66
CA ALA A 369 9.37 -71.23 -41.79
C ALA A 369 10.27 -71.28 -43.05
N ALA A 370 11.11 -70.26 -43.26
CA ALA A 370 12.08 -70.22 -44.37
C ALA A 370 13.26 -71.21 -44.20
N ASP A 371 13.68 -71.51 -42.97
CA ASP A 371 14.81 -72.42 -42.66
C ASP A 371 14.43 -73.91 -42.56
N SER A 372 13.17 -74.27 -42.81
CA SER A 372 12.71 -75.66 -42.80
C SER A 372 13.16 -76.50 -44.02
N TRP A 373 14.18 -76.05 -44.77
CA TRP A 373 14.88 -76.84 -45.78
C TRP A 373 16.40 -76.60 -45.74
N GLY A 374 17.03 -76.85 -44.59
CA GLY A 374 18.41 -77.33 -44.55
C GLY A 374 19.40 -76.48 -43.75
N LYS A 375 20.03 -77.16 -42.78
CA LYS A 375 21.23 -76.80 -41.98
C LYS A 375 20.96 -76.15 -40.62
N LEU A 376 20.88 -77.01 -39.60
CA LEU A 376 21.31 -76.68 -38.24
C LEU A 376 22.81 -76.36 -38.29
N ASP A 377 23.19 -75.11 -38.08
CA ASP A 377 24.45 -74.64 -37.46
C ASP A 377 24.74 -73.19 -37.90
N ALA A 378 23.95 -72.22 -37.44
CA ALA A 378 24.31 -70.80 -37.45
C ALA A 378 23.41 -69.98 -36.52
N ALA A 379 23.86 -69.71 -35.29
CA ALA A 379 23.32 -68.61 -34.49
C ALA A 379 24.30 -67.44 -34.59
N PRO A 380 23.99 -66.39 -35.40
CA PRO A 380 23.89 -65.06 -34.81
C PRO A 380 23.00 -64.06 -35.61
N PRO A 381 21.65 -64.13 -35.57
CA PRO A 381 20.80 -63.01 -36.02
C PRO A 381 20.06 -62.27 -34.89
N LEU A 382 19.99 -62.87 -33.69
CA LEU A 382 19.18 -62.36 -32.59
C LEU A 382 19.82 -61.13 -31.90
N GLU A 383 21.14 -61.19 -31.66
CA GLU A 383 21.85 -60.16 -30.87
C GLU A 383 21.95 -58.82 -31.62
N ALA A 384 22.16 -58.85 -32.93
CA ALA A 384 22.21 -57.66 -33.78
C ALA A 384 20.84 -56.96 -33.89
N ALA A 385 19.76 -57.74 -33.98
CA ALA A 385 18.40 -57.23 -33.96
C ALA A 385 18.03 -56.59 -32.60
N MET A 386 18.53 -57.16 -31.50
CA MET A 386 18.35 -56.61 -30.15
C MET A 386 19.10 -55.29 -29.94
N ARG A 387 20.31 -55.12 -30.48
CA ARG A 387 21.05 -53.85 -30.36
C ARG A 387 20.42 -52.69 -31.14
N ALA A 388 19.90 -52.95 -32.34
CA ALA A 388 19.16 -51.93 -33.10
C ALA A 388 17.83 -51.54 -32.42
N TYR A 389 17.22 -52.46 -31.66
CA TYR A 389 15.97 -52.25 -30.92
C TYR A 389 16.11 -51.25 -29.75
N PHE A 390 17.25 -51.24 -29.05
CA PHE A 390 17.45 -50.35 -27.88
C PHE A 390 17.94 -48.94 -28.24
N GLY A 391 18.52 -48.74 -29.43
CA GLY A 391 19.13 -47.46 -29.81
C GLY A 391 18.16 -46.35 -30.27
N GLN A 392 16.88 -46.66 -30.54
CA GLN A 392 15.95 -45.74 -31.20
C GLN A 392 14.79 -45.20 -30.36
N ARG A 393 14.75 -45.42 -29.03
CA ARG A 393 13.58 -44.98 -28.24
C ARG A 393 13.94 -44.01 -27.13
N LEU A 394 13.79 -42.72 -27.44
CA LEU A 394 13.16 -41.70 -26.59
C LEU A 394 12.87 -40.48 -27.50
N ASN A 395 11.72 -40.47 -28.17
CA ASN A 395 11.21 -39.23 -28.78
C ASN A 395 10.25 -38.56 -27.77
N PRO A 396 10.62 -37.43 -27.15
CA PRO A 396 9.82 -36.79 -26.10
C PRO A 396 8.56 -36.08 -26.59
N SER A 397 8.23 -36.13 -27.89
CA SER A 397 7.23 -35.25 -28.52
C SER A 397 5.80 -35.83 -28.67
N ILE A 398 5.43 -36.90 -27.96
CA ILE A 398 4.09 -37.52 -28.06
C ILE A 398 3.34 -37.49 -26.72
N LEU A 399 3.32 -36.32 -26.06
CA LEU A 399 2.43 -36.12 -24.92
C LEU A 399 1.03 -35.77 -25.43
N PRO A 400 -0.04 -36.35 -24.84
CA PRO A 400 -1.39 -36.04 -25.26
C PRO A 400 -1.72 -34.60 -24.84
N VAL A 401 -2.25 -33.84 -25.80
CA VAL A 401 -2.82 -32.51 -25.53
C VAL A 401 -4.21 -32.75 -24.93
N MET A 402 -4.55 -32.00 -23.88
CA MET A 402 -5.90 -32.05 -23.34
C MET A 402 -6.86 -31.50 -24.39
N THR A 403 -7.77 -32.35 -24.87
CA THR A 403 -8.91 -31.91 -25.65
C THR A 403 -10.05 -31.60 -24.69
N PRO A 404 -10.74 -30.45 -24.84
CA PRO A 404 -11.92 -30.17 -24.05
C PRO A 404 -12.93 -31.30 -24.29
N ARG A 405 -13.54 -31.79 -23.21
CA ARG A 405 -14.57 -32.83 -23.30
C ARG A 405 -15.74 -32.23 -24.08
N GLY A 406 -16.11 -32.83 -25.21
CA GLY A 406 -17.36 -32.49 -25.90
C GLY A 406 -18.51 -32.65 -24.91
N MET A 407 -19.35 -31.63 -24.79
CA MET A 407 -20.41 -31.62 -23.78
C MET A 407 -21.51 -32.61 -24.17
N GLU A 408 -21.79 -33.59 -23.32
CA GLU A 408 -23.15 -34.13 -23.25
C GLU A 408 -24.03 -33.02 -22.64
N PRO A 409 -25.17 -32.67 -23.25
CA PRO A 409 -26.07 -31.68 -22.68
C PRO A 409 -26.44 -32.09 -21.25
N ALA A 410 -26.32 -31.16 -20.32
CA ALA A 410 -26.65 -31.40 -18.92
C ALA A 410 -28.08 -31.96 -18.83
N ARG A 411 -28.21 -33.22 -18.41
CA ARG A 411 -29.52 -33.81 -18.12
C ARG A 411 -30.10 -33.10 -16.88
N GLY A 412 -31.04 -32.20 -17.13
CA GLY A 412 -32.00 -31.69 -16.15
C GLY A 412 -31.44 -30.61 -15.23
N GLY A 413 -32.08 -29.45 -15.25
CA GLY A 413 -31.78 -28.33 -14.38
C GLY A 413 -31.86 -28.67 -12.88
N LEU A 414 -31.19 -27.85 -12.08
CA LEU A 414 -31.27 -27.86 -10.62
C LEU A 414 -32.74 -27.80 -10.18
N PRO A 415 -33.19 -28.66 -9.25
CA PRO A 415 -34.55 -28.61 -8.73
C PRO A 415 -34.75 -27.28 -8.00
N GLY A 416 -35.58 -26.39 -8.56
CA GLY A 416 -35.99 -25.13 -7.92
C GLY A 416 -35.84 -23.86 -8.77
N ALA A 417 -35.14 -23.89 -9.90
CA ALA A 417 -35.06 -22.75 -10.80
C ALA A 417 -36.15 -22.85 -11.88
N LYS A 418 -37.19 -22.02 -11.79
CA LYS A 418 -38.11 -21.80 -12.92
C LYS A 418 -37.34 -21.06 -14.03
N PRO A 419 -37.47 -21.46 -15.31
CA PRO A 419 -36.98 -20.68 -16.42
C PRO A 419 -38.00 -19.58 -16.69
N ASP A 420 -37.84 -18.41 -16.06
CA ASP A 420 -38.64 -17.25 -16.44
C ASP A 420 -37.99 -16.61 -17.68
N ASN A 421 -38.72 -16.72 -18.79
CA ASN A 421 -38.72 -15.88 -20.00
C ASN A 421 -37.40 -15.15 -20.30
N ALA A 422 -36.49 -15.85 -20.98
CA ALA A 422 -35.50 -15.21 -21.84
C ALA A 422 -36.26 -14.63 -23.04
N ASP A 423 -36.53 -13.33 -22.95
CA ASP A 423 -37.04 -12.50 -24.03
C ASP A 423 -36.03 -12.44 -25.19
N ASP A 424 -36.58 -12.21 -26.37
CA ASP A 424 -36.02 -12.41 -27.72
C ASP A 424 -34.67 -11.69 -27.94
N GLY A 425 -33.65 -12.43 -28.43
CA GLY A 425 -32.47 -11.84 -29.09
C GLY A 425 -31.16 -11.72 -28.30
N SER A 426 -30.85 -12.62 -27.35
CA SER A 426 -29.55 -12.59 -26.67
C SER A 426 -28.40 -12.90 -27.65
N VAL A 427 -27.57 -11.89 -27.88
CA VAL A 427 -26.24 -12.03 -28.45
C VAL A 427 -25.30 -11.51 -27.38
N ASP A 428 -24.26 -12.28 -27.03
CA ASP A 428 -23.20 -11.85 -26.11
C ASP A 428 -22.79 -10.41 -26.44
N PRO A 429 -22.80 -9.46 -25.50
CA PRO A 429 -22.32 -8.10 -25.75
C PRO A 429 -20.89 -8.08 -26.33
N LEU A 430 -20.05 -9.09 -26.05
CA LEU A 430 -18.72 -9.24 -26.68
C LEU A 430 -18.82 -9.55 -28.18
N THR A 431 -19.70 -10.46 -28.55
CA THR A 431 -19.95 -10.89 -29.92
C THR A 431 -20.78 -9.88 -30.69
N ALA A 432 -21.70 -9.16 -30.03
CA ALA A 432 -22.52 -8.09 -30.58
C ALA A 432 -21.68 -6.85 -30.87
N LEU A 433 -20.75 -6.47 -29.99
CA LEU A 433 -19.75 -5.43 -30.29
C LEU A 433 -18.94 -5.86 -31.52
N HIS A 434 -18.38 -7.08 -31.52
CA HIS A 434 -17.61 -7.60 -32.65
C HIS A 434 -18.39 -7.68 -33.99
N ARG A 435 -19.69 -8.02 -33.95
CA ARG A 435 -20.56 -8.06 -35.14
C ARG A 435 -20.95 -6.66 -35.62
N ARG A 436 -21.23 -5.72 -34.71
CA ARG A 436 -21.49 -4.31 -35.06
C ARG A 436 -20.26 -3.63 -35.66
N ILE A 437 -19.07 -4.05 -35.22
CA ILE A 437 -17.77 -3.60 -35.73
C ILE A 437 -17.56 -4.05 -37.20
N LYS A 438 -17.90 -5.29 -37.55
CA LYS A 438 -17.67 -5.88 -38.90
C LYS A 438 -18.65 -5.52 -40.04
N GLY A 439 -19.50 -4.50 -39.89
CA GLY A 439 -20.71 -4.26 -40.70
C GLY A 439 -20.74 -4.78 -42.16
N ALA A 440 -21.56 -5.81 -42.39
CA ALA A 440 -22.48 -5.93 -43.53
C ALA A 440 -23.59 -6.96 -43.15
N PRO A 441 -24.82 -6.77 -43.62
CA PRO A 441 -26.08 -6.73 -42.85
C PRO A 441 -26.40 -7.91 -41.95
#